data_AF-A0A378VWB7-F1
#
_entry.id   AF-A0A378VWB7-F1
#
_cell.length_a   1.000
_cell.length_b   1.000
_cell.length_c   1.000
_cell.angle_alpha   90.00
_cell.angle_beta   90.00
_cell.angle_gamma   90.00
#
_symmetry.space_group_name_H-M   'P 1'
#
loop_
_entity.id
_entity.type
_entity.pdbx_description
1 polymer ?
#
loop_
_entity_poly.entity_id
_entity_poly.type
_entity_poly.pdbx_seq_one_letter_code
_entity_poly.pdbx_strand_id
1 'polypeptide(L)'
;MNYAKEINALNNSLSDLKGNINVSFEFFPPKNEQMETMLWDSIHRLQTLHPKFVSVTYGANSGERDRTHGIVKRIKQETGLEAAPHLTGMMHPTTKLRQIAKDYWDSGIRRIVALRGDEPAGYEKNRFTPKTWLSYYAPSPTSTSL
;
A
#
# COMPACT_ATOMS: atom_id res chain seq x y z
N MET A 1 12.76 8.82 -43.95
CA MET A 1 13.23 9.95 -43.11
C MET A 1 12.14 10.49 -42.15
N ASN A 2 11.29 9.64 -41.56
CA ASN A 2 10.25 10.09 -40.61
C ASN A 2 10.54 9.65 -39.16
N TYR A 3 11.02 8.41 -38.99
CA TYR A 3 11.33 7.80 -37.70
C TYR A 3 12.33 8.57 -36.84
N ALA A 4 13.43 9.07 -37.43
CA ALA A 4 14.43 9.86 -36.71
C ALA A 4 13.87 11.20 -36.19
N LYS A 5 12.91 11.80 -36.91
CA LYS A 5 12.27 13.05 -36.49
C LYS A 5 11.29 12.82 -35.35
N GLU A 6 10.56 11.71 -35.38
CA GLU A 6 9.65 11.29 -34.31
C GLU A 6 10.39 10.96 -33.01
N ILE A 7 11.50 10.22 -33.08
CA ILE A 7 12.35 9.94 -31.91
C ILE A 7 12.89 11.25 -31.29
N ASN A 8 13.36 12.18 -32.13
CA ASN A 8 13.86 13.45 -31.62
C ASN A 8 12.76 14.28 -30.95
N ALA A 9 11.55 14.28 -31.51
CA ALA A 9 10.41 14.96 -30.90
C ALA A 9 10.03 14.37 -29.54
N LEU A 10 10.05 13.03 -29.39
CA LEU A 10 9.81 12.35 -28.12
C LEU A 10 10.91 12.66 -27.10
N ASN A 11 12.18 12.59 -27.49
CA ASN A 11 13.30 12.88 -26.60
C ASN A 11 13.28 14.34 -26.10
N ASN A 12 12.90 15.28 -26.96
CA ASN A 12 12.73 16.68 -26.58
C ASN A 12 11.58 16.82 -25.58
N SER A 13 10.42 16.22 -25.88
CA SER A 13 9.25 16.26 -24.99
C SER A 13 9.55 15.67 -23.60
N LEU A 14 10.30 14.56 -23.54
CA LEU A 14 10.75 13.97 -22.27
C LEU A 14 11.77 14.86 -21.54
N SER A 15 12.66 15.52 -22.28
CA SER A 15 13.62 16.45 -21.70
C SER A 15 12.95 17.69 -21.12
N ASP A 16 11.85 18.14 -21.71
CA ASP A 16 11.05 19.28 -21.24
C ASP A 16 10.30 18.97 -19.94
N LEU A 17 10.10 17.68 -19.60
CA LEU A 17 9.53 17.27 -18.31
C LEU A 17 10.52 17.37 -17.13
N LYS A 18 11.81 17.69 -17.37
CA LYS A 18 12.86 17.72 -16.34
C LYS A 18 12.41 18.53 -15.12
N GLY A 19 12.28 17.84 -13.98
CA GLY A 19 11.93 18.42 -12.69
C GLY A 19 10.43 18.43 -12.35
N ASN A 20 9.55 18.08 -13.29
CA ASN A 20 8.09 18.15 -13.10
C ASN A 20 7.42 16.77 -12.93
N ILE A 21 8.20 15.70 -12.80
CA ILE A 21 7.67 14.34 -12.61
C ILE A 21 7.76 13.96 -11.14
N ASN A 22 6.61 13.69 -10.54
CA ASN A 22 6.54 13.06 -9.22
C ASN A 22 6.68 11.55 -9.36
N VAL A 23 7.46 10.94 -8.48
CA VAL A 23 7.67 9.49 -8.45
C VAL A 23 7.34 8.91 -7.07
N SER A 24 7.03 7.63 -7.04
CA SER A 24 6.93 6.79 -5.84
C SER A 24 7.52 5.42 -6.14
N PHE A 25 8.03 4.75 -5.11
CA PHE A 25 8.63 3.42 -5.23
C PHE A 25 7.91 2.41 -4.36
N GLU A 26 7.74 1.20 -4.86
CA GLU A 26 7.12 0.09 -4.14
C GLU A 26 8.16 -0.96 -3.76
N PHE A 27 8.13 -1.40 -2.51
CA PHE A 27 9.03 -2.41 -1.95
C PHE A 27 8.25 -3.62 -1.43
N PHE A 28 8.94 -4.75 -1.33
CA PHE A 28 8.43 -5.97 -0.72
C PHE A 28 9.13 -6.23 0.61
N PRO A 29 8.41 -6.73 1.65
CA PRO A 29 9.05 -7.14 2.88
C PRO A 29 10.15 -8.18 2.64
N PRO A 30 11.37 -8.01 3.19
CA PRO A 30 12.47 -8.92 2.95
C PRO A 30 12.20 -10.25 3.67
N LYS A 31 12.58 -11.34 3.00
CA LYS A 31 12.36 -12.69 3.51
C LYS A 31 13.50 -13.20 4.41
N ASN A 32 14.67 -12.57 4.31
CA ASN A 32 15.90 -12.90 4.99
C ASN A 32 16.79 -11.65 5.12
N GLU A 33 17.90 -11.78 5.83
CA GLU A 33 18.85 -10.70 6.13
C GLU A 33 19.48 -10.10 4.85
N GLN A 34 19.84 -10.94 3.87
CA GLN A 34 20.42 -10.45 2.61
C GLN A 34 19.45 -9.53 1.86
N MET A 35 18.16 -9.88 1.80
CA MET A 35 17.13 -9.04 1.21
C MET A 35 16.88 -7.77 2.04
N GLU A 36 17.07 -7.83 3.35
CA GLU A 36 16.94 -6.66 4.22
C GLU A 36 18.04 -5.64 3.92
N THR A 37 19.30 -6.07 3.79
CA THR A 37 20.40 -5.19 3.35
C THR A 37 20.08 -4.55 1.99
N MET A 38 19.66 -5.37 1.01
CA MET A 38 19.31 -4.88 -0.33
C MET A 38 18.15 -3.87 -0.31
N LEU A 39 17.14 -4.08 0.55
CA LEU A 39 16.03 -3.15 0.74
C LEU A 39 16.55 -1.79 1.22
N TRP A 40 17.38 -1.76 2.27
CA TRP A 40 17.91 -0.52 2.83
C TRP A 40 18.84 0.20 1.87
N ASP A 41 19.72 -0.51 1.16
CA ASP A 41 20.56 0.06 0.11
C ASP A 41 19.71 0.71 -0.99
N SER A 42 18.62 0.05 -1.39
CA SER A 42 17.69 0.56 -2.40
C SER A 42 16.95 1.80 -1.92
N ILE A 43 16.45 1.80 -0.68
CA ILE A 43 15.79 2.96 -0.07
C ILE A 43 16.75 4.15 -0.03
N HIS A 44 17.97 3.96 0.49
CA HIS A 44 18.95 5.04 0.60
C HIS A 44 19.42 5.59 -0.74
N ARG A 45 19.46 4.74 -1.77
CA ARG A 45 19.73 5.19 -3.14
C ARG A 45 18.56 5.99 -3.72
N LEU A 46 17.35 5.47 -3.60
CA LEU A 46 16.15 6.03 -4.24
C LEU A 46 15.61 7.28 -3.53
N GLN A 47 15.88 7.46 -2.23
CA GLN A 47 15.47 8.67 -1.49
C GLN A 47 16.05 9.95 -2.10
N THR A 48 17.20 9.86 -2.76
CA THR A 48 17.87 11.00 -3.43
C THR A 48 17.06 11.55 -4.60
N LEU A 49 16.08 10.80 -5.09
CA LEU A 49 15.15 11.20 -6.14
C LEU A 49 13.92 11.95 -5.58
N HIS A 50 13.89 12.21 -4.26
CA HIS A 50 12.81 12.91 -3.56
C HIS A 50 11.40 12.37 -3.90
N PRO A 51 11.15 11.05 -3.73
CA PRO A 51 9.85 10.47 -4.04
C PRO A 51 8.76 11.11 -3.18
N LYS A 52 7.55 11.24 -3.74
CA LYS A 52 6.39 11.76 -2.99
C LYS A 52 6.01 10.86 -1.81
N PHE A 53 6.17 9.55 -1.99
CA PHE A 53 6.04 8.55 -0.95
C PHE A 53 6.68 7.25 -1.44
N VAL A 54 6.87 6.30 -0.53
CA VAL A 54 7.18 4.91 -0.86
C VAL A 54 6.08 4.00 -0.33
N SER A 55 5.83 2.87 -0.98
CA SER A 55 4.89 1.86 -0.51
C SER A 55 5.60 0.56 -0.16
N VAL A 56 5.01 -0.20 0.78
CA VAL A 56 5.47 -1.55 1.13
C VAL A 56 4.28 -2.50 1.01
N THR A 57 4.47 -3.56 0.22
CA THR A 57 3.43 -4.53 -0.06
C THR A 57 3.04 -5.34 1.18
N TYR A 58 1.81 -5.85 1.17
CA TYR A 58 1.24 -6.63 2.27
C TYR A 58 1.34 -8.11 1.93
N GLY A 59 2.21 -8.83 2.64
CA GLY A 59 2.39 -10.25 2.34
C GLY A 59 1.15 -11.09 2.62
N ALA A 60 1.00 -12.18 1.85
CA ALA A 60 -0.15 -13.07 1.94
C ALA A 60 -0.20 -13.82 3.28
N ASN A 61 0.97 -14.08 3.88
CA ASN A 61 1.13 -14.85 5.11
C ASN A 61 1.29 -13.96 6.35
N SER A 62 0.80 -14.42 7.51
CA SER A 62 0.84 -13.65 8.78
C SER A 62 2.22 -13.07 9.10
N GLY A 63 3.29 -13.87 8.99
CA GLY A 63 4.66 -13.40 9.25
C GLY A 63 5.20 -12.36 8.26
N GLU A 64 4.65 -12.25 7.05
CA GLU A 64 5.00 -11.18 6.12
C GLU A 64 4.21 -9.88 6.41
N ARG A 65 3.02 -10.00 6.99
CA ARG A 65 2.19 -8.86 7.41
C ARG A 65 2.87 -8.10 8.54
N ASP A 66 3.33 -8.79 9.58
CA ASP A 66 4.04 -8.17 10.71
C ASP A 66 5.34 -7.47 10.25
N ARG A 67 6.05 -8.08 9.29
CA ARG A 67 7.23 -7.45 8.65
C ARG A 67 6.86 -6.15 7.92
N THR A 68 5.74 -6.13 7.20
CA THR A 68 5.24 -4.91 6.53
C THR A 68 5.07 -3.77 7.52
N HIS A 69 4.44 -4.04 8.68
CA HIS A 69 4.25 -3.04 9.74
C HIS A 69 5.58 -2.47 10.24
N GLY A 70 6.54 -3.34 10.55
CA GLY A 70 7.85 -2.94 11.05
C GLY A 70 8.61 -2.06 10.05
N ILE A 71 8.66 -2.48 8.79
CA ILE A 71 9.41 -1.78 7.73
C ILE A 71 8.84 -0.39 7.48
N VAL A 72 7.51 -0.25 7.36
CA VAL A 72 6.88 1.04 7.09
C VAL A 72 7.16 2.05 8.21
N LYS A 73 7.09 1.61 9.48
CA LYS A 73 7.44 2.45 10.63
C LYS A 73 8.91 2.84 10.59
N ARG A 74 9.79 1.87 10.32
CA ARG A 74 11.24 2.07 10.28
C ARG A 74 11.68 3.00 9.14
N ILE A 75 11.12 2.87 7.94
CA ILE A 75 11.34 3.80 6.82
C ILE A 75 11.03 5.23 7.26
N LYS A 76 9.84 5.46 7.83
CA LYS A 76 9.45 6.79 8.29
C LYS A 76 10.40 7.33 9.36
N GLN A 77 10.78 6.49 10.32
CA GLN A 77 11.63 6.89 11.45
C GLN A 77 13.08 7.19 11.01
N GLU A 78 13.66 6.37 10.13
CA GLU A 78 15.08 6.47 9.75
C GLU A 78 15.32 7.43 8.58
N THR A 79 14.35 7.58 7.68
CA THR A 79 14.54 8.38 6.44
C THR A 79 13.68 9.64 6.37
N GLY A 80 12.63 9.74 7.19
CA GLY A 80 11.64 10.81 7.11
C GLY A 80 10.70 10.73 5.91
N LEU A 81 10.86 9.74 5.02
CA LEU A 81 9.98 9.55 3.87
C LEU A 81 8.54 9.24 4.31
N GLU A 82 7.56 9.71 3.53
CA GLU A 82 6.20 9.22 3.64
C GLU A 82 6.16 7.74 3.21
N ALA A 83 5.91 6.84 4.15
CA ALA A 83 5.75 5.41 3.88
C ALA A 83 4.27 5.00 3.94
N ALA A 84 3.84 4.23 2.95
CA ALA A 84 2.48 3.74 2.82
C ALA A 84 2.44 2.20 2.86
N PRO A 85 1.86 1.59 3.90
CA PRO A 85 1.62 0.16 3.88
C PRO A 85 0.50 -0.15 2.91
N HIS A 86 0.64 -1.26 2.19
CA HIS A 86 -0.51 -1.93 1.61
C HIS A 86 -1.32 -2.58 2.73
N LEU A 87 -2.65 -2.60 2.58
CA LEU A 87 -3.54 -3.26 3.52
C LEU A 87 -4.65 -3.96 2.75
N THR A 88 -4.71 -5.30 2.86
CA THR A 88 -5.72 -6.12 2.18
C THR A 88 -6.90 -6.43 3.10
N GLY A 89 -8.12 -6.19 2.60
CA GLY A 89 -9.35 -6.34 3.38
C GLY A 89 -9.86 -7.78 3.52
N MET A 90 -9.72 -8.62 2.49
CA MET A 90 -10.29 -9.98 2.44
C MET A 90 -9.70 -10.94 3.48
N MET A 91 -8.53 -10.61 4.03
CA MET A 91 -7.78 -11.49 4.94
C MET A 91 -8.05 -11.23 6.42
N HIS A 92 -8.91 -10.25 6.76
CA HIS A 92 -9.13 -9.83 8.15
C HIS A 92 -10.58 -9.40 8.41
N PRO A 93 -11.10 -9.63 9.63
CA PRO A 93 -12.34 -9.00 10.05
C PRO A 93 -12.17 -7.48 10.18
N THR A 94 -13.27 -6.73 10.04
CA THR A 94 -13.26 -5.26 10.11
C THR A 94 -12.68 -4.72 11.42
N THR A 95 -12.89 -5.40 12.54
CA THR A 95 -12.32 -5.02 13.85
C THR A 95 -10.79 -5.03 13.82
N LYS A 96 -10.18 -6.04 13.19
CA LYS A 96 -8.73 -6.13 13.03
C LYS A 96 -8.18 -5.07 12.08
N LEU A 97 -8.88 -4.78 10.98
CA LEU A 97 -8.51 -3.69 10.07
C LEU A 97 -8.52 -2.32 10.76
N ARG A 98 -9.53 -2.04 11.60
CA ARG A 98 -9.58 -0.81 12.40
C ARG A 98 -8.42 -0.72 13.38
N GLN A 99 -8.08 -1.82 14.06
CA GLN A 99 -6.96 -1.86 14.97
C GLN A 99 -5.63 -1.58 14.25
N ILE A 100 -5.43 -2.18 13.07
CA ILE A 100 -4.25 -1.96 12.22
C ILE A 100 -4.18 -0.49 11.78
N ALA A 101 -5.28 0.06 11.26
CA ALA A 101 -5.33 1.45 10.83
C ALA A 101 -5.04 2.43 11.98
N LYS A 102 -5.54 2.12 13.18
CA LYS A 102 -5.23 2.89 14.40
C LYS A 102 -3.75 2.81 14.77
N ASP A 103 -3.14 1.63 14.75
CA ASP A 103 -1.70 1.49 15.02
C ASP A 103 -0.83 2.30 14.03
N TYR A 104 -1.19 2.28 12.74
CA TYR A 104 -0.57 3.16 11.75
C TYR A 104 -0.77 4.63 12.08
N TRP A 105 -1.98 5.02 12.45
CA TRP A 105 -2.26 6.39 12.83
C TRP A 105 -1.44 6.85 14.04
N ASP A 106 -1.37 6.02 15.08
CA ASP A 106 -0.61 6.33 16.29
C ASP A 106 0.91 6.37 16.00
N SER A 107 1.38 5.62 14.99
CA SER A 107 2.77 5.63 14.51
C SER A 107 3.09 6.75 13.51
N GLY A 108 2.17 7.70 13.30
CA GLY A 108 2.37 8.82 12.37
C GLY A 108 2.26 8.47 10.88
N ILE A 109 1.82 7.26 10.54
CA ILE A 109 1.53 6.85 9.16
C ILE A 109 0.15 7.42 8.79
N ARG A 110 0.09 8.12 7.66
CA ARG A 110 -1.10 8.89 7.22
C ARG A 110 -1.59 8.50 5.83
N ARG A 111 -0.85 7.62 5.14
CA ARG A 111 -1.15 7.11 3.81
C ARG A 111 -1.25 5.60 3.88
N ILE A 112 -2.29 5.01 3.30
CA ILE A 112 -2.48 3.56 3.19
C ILE A 112 -2.88 3.26 1.74
N VAL A 113 -2.29 2.22 1.16
CA VAL A 113 -2.77 1.65 -0.11
C VAL A 113 -3.80 0.59 0.23
N ALA A 114 -5.08 0.94 0.16
CA ALA A 114 -6.19 0.04 0.50
C ALA A 114 -6.49 -0.89 -0.68
N LEU A 115 -6.39 -2.20 -0.44
CA LEU A 115 -6.56 -3.22 -1.46
C LEU A 115 -7.62 -4.24 -1.01
N ARG A 116 -8.28 -4.89 -1.98
CA ARG A 116 -9.16 -6.03 -1.68
C ARG A 116 -8.34 -7.21 -1.15
N GLY A 117 -7.26 -7.54 -1.86
CA GLY A 117 -6.54 -8.82 -1.70
C GLY A 117 -7.14 -9.92 -2.59
N ASP A 118 -6.44 -11.04 -2.60
CA ASP A 118 -6.89 -12.25 -3.30
C ASP A 118 -7.96 -12.99 -2.50
N GLU A 119 -8.72 -13.82 -3.21
CA GLU A 119 -9.72 -14.68 -2.60
C GLU A 119 -8.98 -15.81 -1.83
N PRO A 120 -9.29 -16.02 -0.53
CA PRO A 120 -8.70 -17.13 0.23
C PRO A 120 -9.01 -18.48 -0.44
N ALA A 121 -8.15 -19.48 -0.22
CA ALA A 121 -8.44 -20.84 -0.67
C ALA A 121 -9.79 -21.32 -0.07
N GLY A 122 -10.69 -21.82 -0.93
CA GLY A 122 -12.04 -22.23 -0.53
C GLY A 122 -13.06 -21.09 -0.39
N TYR A 123 -12.72 -19.87 -0.83
CA TYR A 123 -13.68 -18.77 -0.85
C TYR A 123 -14.78 -19.01 -1.88
N GLU A 124 -16.00 -19.28 -1.43
CA GLU A 124 -17.17 -19.30 -2.29
C GLU A 124 -17.63 -17.87 -2.59
N LYS A 125 -17.48 -17.47 -3.85
CA LYS A 125 -17.98 -16.20 -4.35
C LYS A 125 -19.50 -16.22 -4.32
N ASN A 126 -20.10 -15.61 -3.30
CA ASN A 126 -21.53 -15.32 -3.32
C ASN A 126 -21.82 -14.47 -4.57
N ARG A 127 -22.40 -15.10 -5.60
CA ARG A 127 -22.85 -14.45 -6.83
C ARG A 127 -23.81 -13.33 -6.43
N PHE A 128 -23.33 -12.09 -6.53
CA PHE A 128 -24.12 -10.85 -6.50
C PHE A 128 -25.29 -10.85 -5.50
N THR A 129 -25.05 -10.32 -4.30
CA THR A 129 -26.05 -9.42 -3.71
C THR A 129 -25.47 -8.00 -3.84
N PRO A 130 -26.16 -7.05 -4.50
CA PRO A 130 -25.75 -5.65 -4.44
C PRO A 130 -26.03 -5.16 -3.01
N LYS A 131 -25.09 -5.43 -2.11
CA LYS A 131 -25.10 -4.89 -0.75
C LYS A 131 -24.03 -3.83 -0.68
N THR A 132 -24.46 -2.58 -0.86
CA THR A 132 -23.68 -1.44 -0.42
C THR A 132 -23.29 -1.63 1.05
N TRP A 133 -22.05 -1.32 1.37
CA TRP A 133 -21.39 -1.22 2.68
C TRP A 133 -22.24 -0.59 3.81
N LEU A 134 -23.30 0.15 3.47
CA LEU A 134 -24.31 0.69 4.40
C LEU A 134 -25.25 -0.37 5.04
N SER A 135 -25.42 -1.55 4.44
CA SER A 135 -26.39 -2.56 4.93
C SER A 135 -25.92 -3.41 6.11
N TYR A 136 -24.63 -3.33 6.49
CA TYR A 136 -24.11 -3.99 7.69
C TYR A 136 -24.44 -3.24 9.00
N TYR A 137 -25.04 -2.04 8.92
CA TYR A 137 -25.15 -1.11 10.05
C TYR A 137 -26.55 -0.54 10.32
N ALA A 138 -27.63 -1.15 9.82
CA ALA A 138 -28.96 -0.83 10.32
C ALA A 138 -29.21 -1.61 11.63
N PRO A 139 -29.33 -0.95 12.80
CA PRO A 139 -29.82 -1.65 14.00
C PRO A 139 -31.25 -2.14 13.74
N SER A 140 -31.52 -3.40 14.09
CA SER A 140 -32.88 -3.96 14.02
C SER A 140 -33.84 -3.13 14.87
N PRO A 141 -34.90 -2.54 14.30
CA PRO A 141 -35.93 -1.92 15.09
C PRO A 141 -36.90 -3.02 15.54
N THR A 142 -36.69 -3.58 16.74
CA THR A 142 -37.75 -4.04 17.65
C THR A 142 -37.18 -4.87 18.81
N SER A 143 -37.30 -4.35 20.04
CA SER A 143 -38.03 -5.05 21.10
C SER A 143 -38.65 -4.01 22.04
N THR A 144 -39.78 -3.45 21.61
CA THR A 144 -40.78 -2.97 22.56
C THR A 144 -41.58 -4.20 22.97
N SER A 145 -41.55 -4.56 24.25
CA SER A 145 -42.60 -5.37 24.85
C SER A 145 -42.66 -5.06 26.35
N LEU A 146 -43.73 -4.34 26.69
CA LEU A 146 -44.44 -4.19 27.98
C LEU A 146 -43.62 -3.76 29.21
#